data_AF-A0A2N9LVB0-F1
#
_entry.id   AF-A0A2N9LVB0-F1
#
_cell.length_a   1.000
_cell.length_b   1.000
_cell.length_c   1.000
_cell.angle_alpha   90.00
_cell.angle_beta   90.00
_cell.angle_gamma   90.00
#
_symmetry.space_group_name_H-M   'P 1'
#
loop_
_entity.id
_entity.type
_entity.pdbx_description
1 polymer ?
#
loop_
_entity_poly.entity_id
_entity_poly.type
_entity_poly.pdbx_seq_one_letter_code
_entity_poly.pdbx_strand_id
1 'polypeptide(L)'
;MAVQTIAVIKQADLQQIHDLQVEIADKQLRLDGITEQVKQQLFAKAPIERGRFDALLSYTRMHNVPWKQVVIEQLGQAYAEAVRKATPTVTRCELKVIEHAIPPLWKHLESEMVE
;
A
#
# COMPACT_ATOMS: atom_id res chain seq x y z
N MET A 1 -24.38 7.77 -43.84
CA MET A 1 -23.34 8.44 -43.02
C MET A 1 -23.78 8.35 -41.57
N ALA A 2 -23.03 7.65 -40.72
CA ALA A 2 -23.38 7.50 -39.31
C ALA A 2 -22.99 8.77 -38.55
N VAL A 3 -23.96 9.44 -37.95
CA VAL A 3 -23.74 10.61 -37.09
C VAL A 3 -23.11 10.09 -35.79
N GLN A 4 -21.81 10.34 -35.61
CA GLN A 4 -21.15 10.14 -34.32
C GLN A 4 -21.67 11.19 -33.35
N THR A 5 -22.45 10.78 -32.35
CA THR A 5 -22.81 11.61 -31.21
C THR A 5 -21.54 11.89 -30.40
N ILE A 6 -21.07 13.13 -30.47
CA ILE A 6 -19.96 13.61 -29.64
C ILE A 6 -20.49 13.68 -28.20
N ALA A 7 -20.00 12.80 -27.33
CA ALA A 7 -20.30 12.86 -25.90
C ALA A 7 -19.67 14.13 -25.32
N VAL A 8 -20.51 15.09 -24.92
CA VAL A 8 -20.05 16.33 -24.29
C VAL A 8 -19.88 16.08 -22.79
N ILE A 9 -18.64 16.14 -22.32
CA ILE A 9 -18.31 16.06 -20.89
C ILE A 9 -18.86 17.31 -20.19
N LYS A 10 -19.68 17.13 -19.15
CA LYS A 10 -20.26 18.26 -18.42
C LYS A 10 -19.23 18.81 -17.43
N GLN A 11 -19.20 20.13 -17.29
CA GLN A 11 -18.36 20.80 -16.29
C GLN A 11 -18.68 20.37 -14.85
N ALA A 12 -19.94 20.02 -14.57
CA ALA A 12 -20.34 19.47 -13.27
C ALA A 12 -19.63 18.14 -12.95
N ASP A 13 -19.46 17.26 -13.94
CA ASP A 13 -18.79 15.97 -13.77
C ASP A 13 -17.29 16.18 -13.51
N LEU A 14 -16.67 17.17 -14.17
CA LEU A 14 -15.26 17.54 -13.94
C LEU A 14 -15.04 18.12 -12.54
N GLN A 15 -15.95 18.98 -12.08
CA GLN A 15 -15.89 19.53 -10.73
C GLN A 15 -16.00 18.43 -9.68
N GLN A 16 -16.94 17.50 -9.86
CA GLN A 16 -17.12 16.37 -8.94
C GLN A 16 -15.86 15.49 -8.87
N ILE A 17 -15.20 15.24 -10.01
CA ILE A 17 -13.93 14.51 -10.03
C ILE A 17 -12.86 15.25 -9.21
N HIS A 18 -12.76 16.57 -9.38
CA HIS A 18 -11.78 17.36 -8.64
C HIS A 18 -12.03 17.32 -7.13
N ASP A 19 -13.28 17.49 -6.70
CA ASP A 19 -13.65 17.47 -5.29
C ASP A 19 -13.32 16.10 -4.66
N LEU A 20 -13.62 15.01 -5.38
CA LEU A 20 -13.25 13.65 -4.95
C LEU A 20 -11.74 13.45 -4.88
N GLN A 21 -10.96 14.02 -5.81
CA GLN A 21 -9.50 13.95 -5.77
C GLN A 21 -8.93 14.64 -4.53
N VAL A 22 -9.48 15.79 -4.14
CA VAL A 22 -9.08 16.51 -2.93
C VAL A 22 -9.41 15.70 -1.68
N GLU A 23 -10.60 15.12 -1.61
CA GLU A 23 -11.01 14.30 -0.46
C GLU A 23 -10.14 13.04 -0.32
N ILE A 24 -9.81 12.38 -1.43
CA ILE A 24 -8.90 11.23 -1.44
C ILE A 24 -7.51 11.64 -0.94
N ALA A 25 -6.98 12.78 -1.38
CA ALA A 25 -5.68 13.27 -0.96
C ALA A 25 -5.62 13.53 0.55
N ASP A 26 -6.66 14.14 1.13
CA ASP A 26 -6.75 14.39 2.57
C ASP A 26 -6.81 13.08 3.37
N LYS A 27 -7.67 12.14 2.96
CA LYS A 27 -7.77 10.82 3.60
C LYS A 27 -6.46 10.03 3.51
N GLN A 28 -5.76 10.14 2.39
CA GLN A 28 -4.47 9.49 2.21
C GLN A 28 -3.42 10.05 3.18
N LEU A 29 -3.34 11.37 3.33
CA LEU A 29 -2.42 12.02 4.27
C LEU A 29 -2.68 11.59 5.71
N ARG A 30 -3.97 11.49 6.09
CA ARG A 30 -4.36 11.00 7.42
C ARG A 30 -3.97 9.54 7.63
N LEU A 31 -4.16 8.69 6.62
CA LEU A 31 -3.79 7.27 6.67
C LEU A 31 -2.28 7.09 6.81
N ASP A 32 -1.49 7.89 6.09
CA ASP A 32 -0.03 7.86 6.18
C ASP A 32 0.45 8.23 7.59
N GLY A 33 -0.17 9.25 8.21
CA GLY A 33 0.12 9.64 9.60
C GLY A 33 -0.15 8.53 10.61
N ILE A 34 -1.31 7.86 10.51
CA ILE A 34 -1.66 6.74 11.39
C ILE A 34 -0.69 5.56 11.16
N THR A 35 -0.33 5.29 9.91
CA THR A 35 0.59 4.21 9.54
C THR A 35 1.95 4.39 10.18
N GLU A 36 2.51 5.60 10.15
CA GLU A 36 3.80 5.89 10.78
C GLU A 36 3.74 5.78 12.30
N GLN A 37 2.64 6.24 12.93
CA GLN A 37 2.45 6.07 14.37
C GLN A 37 2.43 4.59 14.77
N VAL A 38 1.67 3.76 14.05
CA VAL A 38 1.59 2.32 14.33
C VAL A 38 2.94 1.64 14.11
N LYS A 39 3.70 2.01 13.06
CA LYS A 39 5.06 1.48 12.85
C LYS A 39 5.96 1.77 14.05
N GLN A 40 5.96 3.01 14.56
CA GLN A 40 6.76 3.39 15.71
C GLN A 40 6.42 2.53 16.95
N GLN A 41 5.13 2.30 17.19
CA GLN A 41 4.66 1.44 18.28
C GLN A 41 5.12 -0.01 18.10
N LEU A 42 5.03 -0.56 16.89
CA LEU A 42 5.49 -1.92 16.60
C LEU A 42 7.02 -2.06 16.71
N PHE A 43 7.79 -1.04 16.32
CA PHE A 43 9.24 -0.99 16.57
C PHE A 43 9.57 -0.99 18.06
N ALA A 44 8.75 -0.32 18.87
CA ALA A 44 8.84 -0.33 20.34
C ALA A 44 8.31 -1.63 20.97
N LYS A 45 7.94 -2.65 20.17
CA LYS A 45 7.36 -3.92 20.61
C LYS A 45 6.05 -3.77 21.40
N ALA A 46 5.26 -2.74 21.09
CA ALA A 46 3.94 -2.59 21.68
C ALA A 46 3.06 -3.81 21.37
N PRO A 47 2.30 -4.34 22.35
CA PRO A 47 1.40 -5.45 22.12
C PRO A 47 0.20 -5.00 21.27
N ILE A 48 -0.29 -5.88 20.40
CA ILE A 48 -1.51 -5.68 19.62
C ILE A 48 -2.64 -6.45 20.31
N GLU A 49 -3.80 -5.81 20.44
CA GLU A 49 -5.00 -6.47 20.95
C GLU A 49 -5.48 -7.54 19.98
N ARG A 50 -5.87 -8.72 20.49
CA ARG A 50 -6.44 -9.77 19.65
C ARG A 50 -7.78 -9.31 19.08
N GLY A 51 -7.89 -9.25 17.76
CA GLY A 51 -9.11 -8.82 17.08
C GLY A 51 -9.22 -9.34 15.67
N ARG A 52 -10.13 -8.73 14.89
CA ARG A 52 -10.28 -9.00 13.46
C ARG A 52 -9.06 -8.54 12.65
N PHE A 53 -8.30 -7.58 13.18
CA PHE A 53 -7.17 -6.98 12.50
C PHE A 53 -5.91 -7.20 13.32
N ASP A 54 -4.87 -7.73 12.66
CA ASP A 54 -3.51 -7.75 13.18
C ASP A 54 -2.62 -6.83 12.34
N ALA A 55 -1.53 -6.37 12.93
CA ALA A 55 -0.54 -5.56 12.25
C ALA A 55 0.86 -6.16 12.41
N LEU A 56 1.64 -6.16 11.34
CA LEU A 56 3.02 -6.64 11.39
C LEU A 56 3.94 -5.78 10.55
N LEU A 57 5.21 -5.75 10.96
CA LEU A 57 6.28 -5.10 10.20
C LEU A 57 6.84 -6.09 9.18
N SER A 58 6.65 -5.77 7.90
CA SER A 58 7.25 -6.49 6.78
C SER A 58 8.54 -5.79 6.38
N TYR A 59 9.63 -6.55 6.29
CA TYR A 59 10.92 -6.04 5.84
C TYR A 59 11.21 -6.55 4.44
N THR A 60 11.24 -5.65 3.47
CA THR A 60 11.48 -5.99 2.07
C THR A 60 12.81 -5.38 1.64
N ARG A 61 13.73 -6.21 1.13
CA ARG A 61 14.97 -5.72 0.51
C ARG A 61 14.71 -5.34 -0.94
N MET A 62 15.07 -4.13 -1.33
CA MET A 62 14.89 -3.63 -2.69
C MET A 62 16.03 -2.71 -3.10
N HIS A 63 16.25 -2.58 -4.41
CA HIS A 63 17.16 -1.56 -4.92
C HIS A 63 16.42 -0.22 -4.98
N ASN A 64 16.94 0.79 -4.29
CA ASN A 64 16.40 2.14 -4.42
C ASN A 64 16.97 2.78 -5.69
N VAL A 65 16.24 2.63 -6.81
CA VAL A 65 16.66 3.19 -8.11
C VAL A 65 15.62 4.21 -8.59
N PRO A 66 15.50 5.38 -7.93
CA PRO A 66 14.50 6.39 -8.29
C PRO A 66 14.72 6.96 -9.69
N TRP A 67 15.94 6.86 -10.23
CA TRP A 67 16.32 7.32 -11.56
C TRP A 67 16.14 6.27 -12.66
N LYS A 68 15.66 5.06 -12.34
CA LYS A 68 15.67 3.91 -13.29
C LYS A 68 14.97 4.25 -14.60
N GLN A 69 13.85 4.97 -14.54
CA GLN A 69 13.07 5.32 -15.73
C GLN A 69 13.81 6.32 -16.63
N VAL A 70 14.34 7.41 -16.07
CA VAL A 70 15.12 8.42 -16.80
C VAL A 70 16.37 7.80 -17.45
N VAL A 71 17.04 6.88 -16.75
CA VAL A 71 18.22 6.20 -17.28
C VAL A 71 17.87 5.18 -18.37
N ILE A 72 16.73 4.49 -18.27
CA ILE A 72 16.24 3.63 -19.36
C ILE A 72 15.95 4.47 -20.61
N GLU A 73 15.28 5.62 -20.45
CA GLU A 73 14.91 6.52 -21.55
C GLU A 73 16.14 7.14 -22.24
N GLN A 74 17.20 7.49 -21.50
CA GLN A 74 18.36 8.19 -22.06
C GLN A 74 19.55 7.28 -22.40
N LEU A 75 19.80 6.22 -21.63
CA LEU A 75 21.01 5.39 -21.74
C LEU A 75 20.71 3.92 -22.10
N GLY A 76 19.42 3.57 -22.18
CA GLY A 76 18.97 2.24 -22.55
C GLY A 76 18.91 1.24 -21.39
N GLN A 77 18.11 0.20 -21.59
CA GLN A 77 17.77 -0.78 -20.56
C GLN A 77 18.97 -1.57 -20.03
N ALA A 78 19.92 -1.94 -20.90
CA ALA A 78 21.09 -2.74 -20.52
C ALA A 78 21.99 -2.02 -19.50
N TYR A 79 22.19 -0.71 -19.68
CA TYR A 79 22.96 0.11 -18.77
C TYR A 79 22.23 0.28 -17.42
N ALA A 80 20.93 0.55 -17.46
CA ALA A 80 20.10 0.69 -16.25
C ALA A 80 20.13 -0.59 -15.39
N GLU A 81 20.12 -1.78 -16.00
CA GLU A 81 20.20 -3.05 -15.29
C GLU A 81 21.58 -3.32 -14.69
N ALA A 82 22.67 -2.97 -15.39
CA ALA A 82 24.02 -3.10 -14.87
C ALA A 82 24.22 -2.23 -13.62
N VAL A 83 23.80 -0.97 -13.67
CA VAL A 83 23.90 -0.07 -12.51
C VAL A 83 22.97 -0.52 -11.39
N ARG A 84 21.75 -1.02 -11.68
CA ARG A 84 20.87 -1.62 -10.65
C ARG A 84 21.56 -2.76 -9.90
N LYS A 85 22.23 -3.67 -10.61
CA LYS A 85 22.94 -4.80 -10.00
C LYS A 85 24.12 -4.34 -9.13
N ALA A 86 24.80 -3.26 -9.52
CA ALA A 86 25.91 -2.68 -8.75
C ALA A 86 25.44 -1.86 -7.53
N THR A 87 24.20 -1.37 -7.54
CA THR A 87 23.67 -0.52 -6.46
C THR A 87 23.29 -1.36 -5.24
N PRO A 88 23.71 -0.98 -4.02
CA PRO A 88 23.35 -1.72 -2.81
C PRO A 88 21.83 -1.76 -2.60
N THR A 89 21.36 -2.88 -2.03
CA THR A 89 19.95 -3.01 -1.64
C THR A 89 19.71 -2.27 -0.33
N VAL A 90 18.56 -1.62 -0.23
CA VAL A 90 18.05 -1.02 1.00
C VAL A 90 16.95 -1.91 1.57
N THR A 91 16.82 -1.93 2.90
CA THR A 91 15.70 -2.60 3.56
C THR A 91 14.62 -1.57 3.83
N ARG A 92 13.44 -1.76 3.24
CA ARG A 92 12.27 -0.93 3.52
C ARG A 92 11.37 -1.65 4.53
N CYS A 93 10.90 -0.92 5.52
CA CYS A 93 9.92 -1.41 6.47
C CYS A 93 8.52 -0.93 6.07
N GLU A 94 7.61 -1.88 5.94
CA GLU A 94 6.22 -1.65 5.55
C GLU A 94 5.30 -2.20 6.64
N LEU A 95 4.25 -1.44 6.95
CA LEU A 95 3.19 -1.91 7.82
C LEU A 95 2.24 -2.78 6.99
N LYS A 96 2.05 -4.04 7.38
CA LYS A 96 1.01 -4.89 6.81
C LYS A 96 -0.09 -5.06 7.83
N VAL A 97 -1.29 -4.61 7.48
CA VAL A 97 -2.51 -4.87 8.24
C VAL A 97 -3.14 -6.13 7.64
N ILE A 98 -3.29 -7.16 8.47
CA ILE A 98 -3.93 -8.40 8.09
C ILE A 98 -5.33 -8.39 8.69
N GLU A 99 -6.32 -8.46 7.81
CA GLU A 99 -7.68 -8.74 8.23
C GLU A 99 -7.87 -10.26 8.30
N HIS A 100 -8.15 -10.75 9.49
CA HIS A 100 -8.59 -12.10 9.70
C HIS A 100 -10.08 -12.19 9.38
N ALA A 101 -10.52 -13.31 8.80
CA ALA A 101 -11.93 -13.62 8.75
C ALA A 101 -12.49 -13.54 10.17
N ILE A 102 -13.64 -12.89 10.35
CA ILE A 102 -14.38 -12.90 11.63
C ILE A 102 -14.41 -14.34 12.09
N PRO A 103 -13.90 -14.69 13.29
CA PRO A 103 -13.82 -16.08 13.69
C PRO A 103 -15.20 -16.74 13.55
N PRO A 104 -15.36 -17.81 12.74
CA PRO A 104 -16.42 -18.76 12.99
C PRO A 104 -15.85 -19.82 13.93
N LEU A 105 -16.51 -20.05 15.07
CA LEU A 105 -16.60 -21.37 15.73
C LEU A 105 -15.43 -21.92 16.58
N TRP A 106 -14.30 -21.22 16.82
CA TRP A 106 -13.25 -21.79 17.70
C TRP A 106 -13.58 -21.85 19.18
N LYS A 107 -14.64 -21.17 19.65
CA LYS A 107 -15.16 -21.37 21.01
C LYS A 107 -15.69 -22.78 21.27
N HIS A 108 -15.88 -23.61 20.23
CA HIS A 108 -16.35 -24.99 20.39
C HIS A 108 -15.26 -26.05 20.26
N LEU A 109 -14.09 -25.74 19.69
CA LEU A 109 -13.00 -26.72 19.57
C LEU A 109 -12.12 -26.82 20.84
N GLU A 110 -12.09 -25.78 21.68
CA GLU A 110 -11.48 -25.89 23.02
C GLU A 110 -12.30 -26.79 23.97
N SER A 111 -13.56 -27.08 23.63
CA SER A 111 -14.43 -27.97 24.41
C SER A 111 -14.29 -29.46 24.06
N GLU A 112 -13.68 -29.82 22.92
CA GLU A 112 -13.56 -31.21 22.45
C GLU A 112 -12.14 -31.78 22.60
N MET A 113 -11.16 -30.96 23.03
CA MET A 113 -9.79 -31.41 23.35
C MET A 113 -9.58 -31.68 24.84
N VAL A 114 -10.66 -31.71 25.63
CA VAL A 114 -10.68 -32.13 27.03
C VAL A 114 -11.62 -33.34 27.15
N GLU A 115 -11.22 -34.46 26.57
CA GLU A 115 -11.58 -35.82 27.03
C GLU A 115 -10.36 -36.74 26.94
#